data_AF-A0A9X2KIN0-F1
#
_entry.id   AF-A0A9X2KIN0-F1
#
_cell.length_a   1.000
_cell.length_b   1.000
_cell.length_c   1.000
_cell.angle_alpha   90.00
_cell.angle_beta   90.00
_cell.angle_gamma   90.00
#
_symmetry.space_group_name_H-M   'P 1'
#
loop_
_entity.id
_entity.type
_entity.pdbx_description
1 polymer ?
#
loop_
_entity_poly.entity_id
_entity_poly.type
_entity_poly.pdbx_seq_one_letter_code
_entity_poly.pdbx_strand_id
1 'polypeptide(L)'
;MNRPQAEHIAHIACAFRPEWPPAAVATELTHAVGNDLDIITATFLTARNPAHQTAKRIHTVLEELTGPFGTTTGPTTPQATVDRRPCPAHSWERATNCAACHSEIKAGQRTPADYGKAP
;
A
#
# COMPACT_ATOMS: atom_id res chain seq x y z
N MET A 1 -8.41 -17.31 10.42
CA MET A 1 -9.20 -17.06 9.19
C MET A 1 -9.22 -18.25 8.23
N ASN A 2 -10.39 -18.60 7.67
CA ASN A 2 -10.50 -19.66 6.65
C ASN A 2 -10.21 -19.14 5.22
N ARG A 3 -10.02 -20.06 4.27
CA ARG A 3 -9.60 -19.72 2.90
C ARG A 3 -10.62 -18.85 2.13
N PRO A 4 -11.94 -19.15 2.12
CA PRO A 4 -12.91 -18.28 1.44
C PRO A 4 -12.97 -16.86 2.01
N GLN A 5 -12.87 -16.70 3.34
CA GLN A 5 -12.81 -15.38 3.98
C GLN A 5 -11.56 -14.60 3.55
N ALA A 6 -10.41 -15.27 3.56
CA ALA A 6 -9.14 -14.68 3.15
C ALA A 6 -9.17 -14.20 1.69
N GLU A 7 -9.78 -14.98 0.78
CA GLU A 7 -9.94 -14.60 -0.62
C GLU A 7 -10.84 -13.37 -0.78
N HIS A 8 -11.97 -13.33 -0.07
CA HIS A 8 -12.86 -12.17 -0.10
C HIS A 8 -12.15 -10.89 0.37
N ILE A 9 -11.41 -10.96 1.49
CA ILE A 9 -10.65 -9.83 2.03
C ILE A 9 -9.52 -9.44 1.08
N ALA A 10 -8.83 -10.42 0.48
CA ALA A 10 -7.77 -10.16 -0.50
C ALA A 10 -8.29 -9.37 -1.71
N HIS A 11 -9.47 -9.71 -2.24
CA HIS A 11 -10.08 -8.96 -3.33
C HIS A 11 -10.36 -7.50 -2.96
N ILE A 12 -10.80 -7.23 -1.73
CA ILE A 12 -11.02 -5.86 -1.25
C ILE A 12 -9.67 -5.14 -1.06
N ALA A 13 -8.66 -5.80 -0.48
CA ALA A 13 -7.33 -5.23 -0.32
C ALA A 13 -6.68 -4.87 -1.67
N CYS A 14 -6.85 -5.69 -2.70
CA CYS A 14 -6.38 -5.43 -4.05
C CYS A 14 -7.05 -4.23 -4.71
N ALA A 15 -8.26 -3.82 -4.29
CA ALA A 15 -8.85 -2.56 -4.75
C ALA A 15 -8.06 -1.33 -4.27
N PHE A 16 -7.36 -1.44 -3.13
CA PHE A 16 -6.45 -0.41 -2.62
C PHE A 16 -5.03 -0.56 -3.18
N ARG A 17 -4.59 -1.81 -3.43
CA ARG A 17 -3.24 -2.16 -3.92
C ARG A 17 -3.33 -3.11 -5.12
N PRO A 18 -3.62 -2.59 -6.33
CA PRO A 18 -3.81 -3.40 -7.53
C PRO A 18 -2.56 -4.20 -7.92
N GLU A 19 -1.39 -3.76 -7.48
CA GLU A 19 -0.12 -4.44 -7.73
C GLU A 19 0.08 -5.68 -6.85
N TRP A 20 -0.74 -5.88 -5.81
CA TRP A 20 -0.69 -7.08 -4.97
C TRP A 20 -1.55 -8.19 -5.58
N PRO A 21 -0.99 -9.37 -5.88
CA PRO A 21 -1.79 -10.49 -6.35
C PRO A 21 -2.78 -10.95 -5.26
N PRO A 22 -4.09 -11.12 -5.55
CA PRO A 22 -5.06 -11.55 -4.56
C PRO A 22 -4.71 -12.90 -3.92
N ALA A 23 -4.15 -13.82 -4.71
CA ALA A 23 -3.69 -15.11 -4.22
C ALA A 23 -2.53 -15.00 -3.20
N ALA A 24 -1.62 -14.04 -3.40
CA ALA A 24 -0.53 -13.78 -2.47
C ALA A 24 -1.07 -13.20 -1.17
N VAL A 25 -1.95 -12.20 -1.23
CA VAL A 25 -2.59 -11.63 -0.03
C VAL A 25 -3.37 -12.71 0.73
N ALA A 26 -4.22 -13.47 0.05
CA ALA A 26 -4.99 -14.55 0.68
C ALA A 26 -4.10 -15.60 1.36
N THR A 27 -2.90 -15.85 0.83
CA THR A 27 -1.92 -16.77 1.44
C THR A 27 -1.35 -16.22 2.75
N GLU A 28 -0.99 -14.94 2.78
CA GLU A 28 -0.53 -14.28 4.02
C GLU A 28 -1.65 -14.29 5.08
N LEU A 29 -2.90 -13.99 4.67
CA LEU A 29 -4.07 -14.01 5.57
C LEU A 29 -4.37 -15.38 6.15
N THR A 30 -4.21 -16.46 5.37
CA THR A 30 -4.42 -17.82 5.87
C THR A 30 -3.34 -18.27 6.85
N HIS A 31 -2.13 -17.70 6.77
CA HIS A 31 -1.03 -18.00 7.68
C HIS A 31 -0.93 -17.02 8.86
N ALA A 32 -1.74 -15.96 8.88
CA ALA A 32 -1.76 -15.00 9.97
C ALA A 32 -2.32 -15.63 11.25
N VAL A 33 -1.61 -15.43 12.35
CA VAL A 33 -1.99 -15.92 13.67
C VAL A 33 -2.52 -14.74 14.48
N GLY A 34 -3.78 -14.81 14.88
CA GLY A 34 -4.48 -13.74 15.59
C GLY A 34 -5.99 -13.92 15.51
N ASN A 35 -6.75 -13.03 16.14
CA ASN A 35 -8.19 -12.99 15.92
C ASN A 35 -8.47 -12.42 14.51
N ASP A 36 -9.61 -12.81 13.93
CA ASP A 36 -9.92 -12.41 12.55
C ASP A 36 -10.07 -10.88 12.40
N LEU A 37 -10.50 -10.16 13.44
CA LEU A 37 -10.67 -8.71 13.43
C LEU A 37 -9.32 -7.98 13.31
N ASP A 38 -8.31 -8.42 14.05
CA ASP A 38 -6.95 -7.85 14.02
C ASP A 38 -6.28 -8.14 12.69
N ILE A 39 -6.48 -9.34 12.14
CA ILE A 39 -5.99 -9.70 10.80
C ILE A 39 -6.61 -8.78 9.74
N ILE A 40 -7.92 -8.57 9.79
CA ILE A 40 -8.62 -7.65 8.86
C ILE A 40 -8.09 -6.22 9.02
N THR A 41 -7.94 -5.76 10.27
CA THR A 41 -7.45 -4.42 10.59
C THR A 41 -6.03 -4.20 10.08
N ALA A 42 -5.12 -5.14 10.37
CA ALA A 42 -3.74 -5.12 9.88
C ALA A 42 -3.68 -5.11 8.35
N THR A 43 -4.54 -5.88 7.69
CA THR A 43 -4.63 -5.93 6.22
C THR A 43 -4.95 -4.57 5.63
N PHE A 44 -5.99 -3.90 6.14
CA PHE A 44 -6.39 -2.60 5.63
C PHE A 44 -5.43 -1.47 6.03
N LEU A 45 -4.85 -1.50 7.23
CA LEU A 45 -3.79 -0.56 7.61
C LEU A 45 -2.58 -0.71 6.69
N THR A 46 -2.20 -1.94 6.36
CA THR A 46 -1.09 -2.21 5.44
C THR A 46 -1.42 -1.78 4.02
N ALA A 47 -2.61 -2.12 3.52
CA ALA A 47 -3.04 -1.76 2.17
C ALA A 47 -3.18 -0.24 1.99
N ARG A 48 -3.63 0.49 3.02
CA ARG A 48 -3.77 1.96 2.98
C ARG A 48 -2.44 2.71 3.08
N ASN A 49 -1.38 2.08 3.58
CA ASN A 49 -0.08 2.72 3.71
C ASN A 49 0.78 2.49 2.45
N PRO A 50 1.07 3.52 1.64
CA PRO A 50 1.90 3.37 0.44
C PRO A 50 3.35 3.00 0.75
N ALA A 51 3.83 3.23 1.99
CA ALA A 51 5.17 2.81 2.40
C ALA A 51 5.31 1.28 2.49
N HIS A 52 4.20 0.55 2.66
CA HIS A 52 4.22 -0.91 2.75
C HIS A 52 4.15 -1.47 1.34
N GLN A 53 5.29 -1.87 0.76
CA GLN A 53 5.32 -2.29 -0.66
C GLN A 53 4.77 -3.69 -0.91
N THR A 54 4.63 -4.53 0.13
CA THR A 54 4.29 -5.95 -0.01
C THR A 54 3.25 -6.41 1.00
N ALA A 55 2.45 -7.40 0.62
CA ALA A 55 1.45 -8.02 1.48
C ALA A 55 2.04 -8.69 2.73
N LYS A 56 3.32 -9.09 2.70
CA LYS A 56 4.04 -9.66 3.86
C LYS A 56 4.06 -8.72 5.08
N ARG A 57 3.95 -7.41 4.85
CA ARG A 57 3.88 -6.42 5.94
C ARG A 57 2.62 -6.56 6.81
N ILE A 58 1.60 -7.28 6.36
CA ILE A 58 0.40 -7.58 7.16
C ILE A 58 0.79 -8.27 8.47
N HIS A 59 1.74 -9.21 8.44
CA HIS A 59 2.20 -9.91 9.64
C HIS A 59 2.88 -8.96 10.64
N THR A 60 3.72 -8.04 10.16
CA THR A 60 4.38 -7.05 11.02
C THR A 60 3.38 -6.10 11.66
N VAL A 61 2.42 -5.59 10.88
CA VAL A 61 1.37 -4.69 11.41
C VAL A 61 0.46 -5.43 12.39
N LEU A 62 0.20 -6.72 12.16
CA LEU A 62 -0.57 -7.55 13.09
C LEU A 62 0.17 -7.74 14.42
N GLU A 63 1.47 -7.95 14.39
CA GLU A 63 2.32 -8.04 15.59
C GLU A 63 2.36 -6.71 16.36
N GLU A 64 2.42 -5.57 15.66
CA GLU A 64 2.34 -4.24 16.27
C GLU A 64 0.99 -3.98 16.95
N LEU A 65 -0.11 -4.50 16.40
CA LEU A 65 -1.45 -4.36 16.99
C LEU A 65 -1.66 -5.26 18.22
N THR A 66 -1.05 -6.45 18.22
CA THR A 66 -1.32 -7.50 19.21
C THR A 66 -0.23 -7.63 20.28
N GLY A 67 0.93 -7.01 20.09
CA GLY A 67 2.08 -7.07 21.00
C GLY A 67 1.85 -6.36 22.34
N PRO A 68 2.61 -6.75 23.40
CA PRO A 68 2.49 -6.18 24.75
C PRO A 68 2.90 -4.69 24.84
N PHE A 69 3.49 -4.12 23.79
CA PHE A 69 3.73 -2.69 23.65
C PHE A 69 2.58 -2.05 22.89
N GLY A 70 1.39 -2.06 23.51
CA GLY A 70 0.21 -1.32 23.07
C GLY A 70 0.38 0.20 23.19
N THR A 71 1.46 0.75 22.62
CA THR A 71 1.65 2.18 22.39
C THR A 71 2.69 2.33 21.28
N THR A 72 2.25 2.25 20.03
CA THR A 72 2.96 2.97 18.99
C THR A 72 1.98 3.97 18.44
N THR A 73 2.11 5.21 18.93
CA THR A 73 1.81 6.41 18.16
C THR A 73 2.15 6.10 16.71
N GLY A 74 1.13 5.92 15.86
CA GLY A 74 1.38 5.80 14.44
C GLY A 74 2.32 6.94 14.06
N PRO A 75 3.35 6.70 13.22
CA PRO A 75 3.95 7.84 12.57
C PRO A 75 2.79 8.52 11.85
N THR A 76 2.33 9.66 12.37
CA THR A 76 1.60 10.66 11.63
C THR A 76 2.56 11.11 10.56
N THR A 77 2.78 10.26 9.56
CA THR A 77 3.24 10.71 8.27
C THR A 77 2.15 11.68 7.87
N PRO A 78 2.48 12.96 7.59
CA PRO A 78 1.48 13.85 7.04
C PRO A 78 0.86 13.08 5.87
N GLN A 79 -0.45 12.84 5.93
CA GLN A 79 -1.20 12.38 4.77
C GLN A 79 -0.82 13.36 3.69
N ALA A 80 0.05 12.95 2.77
CA ALA A 80 0.23 13.67 1.53
C ALA A 80 -1.19 13.72 0.97
N THR A 81 -1.77 14.91 0.96
CA THR A 81 -3.04 15.19 0.29
C THR A 81 -2.87 14.59 -1.09
N VAL A 82 -3.57 13.49 -1.34
CA VAL A 82 -3.47 12.76 -2.60
C VAL A 82 -3.92 13.75 -3.66
N ASP A 83 -2.96 14.35 -4.35
CA ASP A 83 -3.26 15.27 -5.42
C ASP A 83 -3.74 14.39 -6.57
N ARG A 84 -5.06 14.32 -6.70
CA ARG A 84 -5.76 13.57 -7.75
C ARG A 84 -5.62 14.26 -9.11
N ARG A 85 -4.93 15.41 -9.19
CA ARG A 85 -4.68 16.08 -10.46
C ARG A 85 -3.85 15.19 -11.38
N PRO A 86 -4.13 15.22 -12.68
CA PRO A 86 -3.28 14.56 -13.67
C PRO A 86 -1.86 15.15 -13.62
N CYS A 87 -0.86 14.32 -13.91
CA CYS A 87 0.50 14.78 -14.02
C CYS A 87 0.58 15.83 -15.14
N PRO A 88 1.15 17.02 -14.91
CA PRO A 88 1.23 18.04 -15.94
C PRO A 88 2.15 17.66 -17.11
N ALA A 89 3.10 16.73 -16.92
CA ALA A 89 3.92 16.16 -18.00
C ALA A 89 3.23 14.98 -18.72
N HIS A 90 2.47 14.19 -17.97
CA HIS A 90 1.82 12.96 -18.47
C HIS A 90 0.35 13.01 -18.09
N SER A 91 -0.43 13.79 -18.84
CA SER A 91 -1.81 14.15 -18.51
C SER A 91 -2.79 12.96 -18.41
N TRP A 92 -2.38 11.79 -18.91
CA TRP A 92 -3.09 10.52 -18.79
C TRP A 92 -2.80 9.77 -17.48
N GLU A 93 -1.78 10.19 -16.72
CA GLU A 93 -1.33 9.58 -15.47
C GLU A 93 -1.59 10.51 -14.28
N ARG A 94 -1.70 9.95 -13.08
CA ARG A 94 -1.90 10.74 -11.86
C ARG A 94 -0.58 11.42 -11.46
N ALA A 95 -0.64 12.68 -11.02
CA ALA A 95 0.54 13.44 -10.61
C ALA A 95 1.26 12.75 -9.43
N THR A 96 0.49 12.18 -8.51
CA THR A 96 1.03 11.36 -7.42
C THR A 96 1.42 9.98 -7.98
N ASN A 97 2.70 9.61 -7.93
CA ASN A 97 3.23 8.33 -8.43
C ASN A 97 3.09 8.12 -9.96
N CYS A 98 3.27 9.16 -10.77
CA CYS A 98 3.35 9.06 -12.23
C CYS A 98 4.46 8.08 -12.67
N ALA A 99 4.07 6.95 -13.26
CA ALA A 99 4.95 5.87 -13.69
C ALA A 99 5.86 6.31 -14.84
N ALA A 100 5.37 7.17 -15.74
CA ALA A 100 6.14 7.78 -16.80
C ALA A 100 7.24 8.71 -16.23
N CYS A 101 6.91 9.53 -15.22
CA CYS A 101 7.90 10.34 -14.51
C CYS A 101 8.99 9.47 -13.86
N HIS A 102 8.62 8.36 -13.22
CA HIS A 102 9.59 7.44 -12.64
C HIS A 102 10.47 6.78 -13.71
N SER A 103 9.91 6.46 -14.87
CA SER A 103 10.63 5.83 -15.98
C SER A 103 11.64 6.80 -16.60
N GLU A 104 11.26 8.07 -16.81
CA GLU A 104 12.14 9.13 -17.30
C GLU A 104 13.30 9.42 -16.33
N ILE A 105 13.05 9.43 -15.02
CA ILE A 105 14.12 9.60 -14.00
C ILE A 105 15.12 8.44 -14.11
N LYS A 106 14.62 7.19 -14.21
CA LYS A 106 15.49 6.01 -14.35
C LYS A 106 16.27 6.02 -15.67
N ALA A 107 15.67 6.53 -16.74
CA ALA A 107 16.30 6.69 -18.04
C ALA A 107 17.28 7.89 -18.09
N GLY A 108 17.39 8.68 -17.01
CA GLY A 108 18.24 9.87 -16.95
C GLY A 108 17.74 11.04 -17.80
N GLN A 109 16.49 10.99 -18.29
CA GLN A 109 15.89 12.02 -19.13
C GLN A 109 15.34 13.20 -18.33
N ARG A 110 15.22 13.06 -17.02
CA ARG A 110 14.82 14.13 -16.09
C ARG A 110 15.49 13.93 -14.74
N THR A 111 15.51 14.98 -13.93
CA THR A 111 15.97 14.86 -12.55
C THR A 111 14.81 14.56 -11.61
N PRO A 112 15.06 13.97 -10.42
CA PRO A 112 14.04 13.83 -9.38
C PRO A 112 13.42 15.17 -8.95
N ALA A 113 14.14 16.28 -9.09
CA ALA A 113 13.63 17.63 -8.78
C ALA A 113 12.54 18.10 -9.76
N ASP A 114 12.47 17.47 -10.93
CA ASP A 114 11.48 17.77 -11.97
C ASP A 114 10.21 16.94 -11.81
N TYR A 115 10.12 16.05 -10.81
CA TYR A 115 9.00 15.14 -10.60
C TYR A 115 7.64 15.86 -10.59
N GLY A 116 6.70 15.40 -11.43
CA GLY A 116 5.36 15.98 -11.52
C GLY A 116 5.30 17.43 -12.04
N LYS A 117 6.37 17.95 -12.64
CA LYS A 117 6.39 19.25 -13.34
C LYS A 117 6.29 19.03 -14.85
N ALA A 118 5.73 20.02 -15.55
CA ALA A 118 5.83 20.08 -17.01
C ALA A 118 7.30 20.25 -17.43
N PRO A 119 7.71 19.69 -18.58
CA PRO A 119 9.03 19.92 -19.15
C PRO A 119 9.27 21.40 -19.50
#